data_AF-A0A1G8AKQ9-F1
#
_entry.id   AF-A0A1G8AKQ9-F1
#
_cell.length_a   1.000
_cell.length_b   1.000
_cell.length_c   1.000
_cell.angle_alpha   90.00
_cell.angle_beta   90.00
_cell.angle_gamma   90.00
#
_symmetry.space_group_name_H-M   'P 1'
#
loop_
_entity.id
_entity.type
_entity.pdbx_description
1 polymer ?
#
loop_
_entity_poly.entity_id
_entity_poly.type
_entity_poly.pdbx_seq_one_letter_code
_entity_poly.pdbx_strand_id
1 'polypeptide(L)'
;MVAKTGGRLSDSLEVSQTAIGALLTAVTTSLPELVTTLAALRRGALQLAMGGIIGGNTFDVLFLSAADAAYRDGSLYHAVAMADLFWLVIGLAMTTVLLLGLVVRERQGIAGIGFESVGVLALYALGLTVQVLR
;
A
#
# COMPACT_ATOMS: atom_id res chain seq x y z
N MET A 1 11.97 14.15 -9.90
CA MET A 1 11.80 13.49 -11.20
C MET A 1 10.45 12.77 -11.31
N VAL A 2 10.04 11.97 -10.32
CA VAL A 2 8.73 11.28 -10.30
C VAL A 2 7.53 12.23 -10.52
N ALA A 3 7.48 13.37 -9.83
CA ALA A 3 6.41 14.36 -10.00
C ALA A 3 6.32 14.97 -11.43
N LYS A 4 7.46 15.16 -12.12
CA LYS A 4 7.50 15.68 -13.49
C LYS A 4 7.04 14.65 -14.53
N THR A 5 7.27 13.37 -14.27
CA THR A 5 6.80 12.27 -15.13
C THR A 5 5.31 11.99 -14.91
N GLY A 6 4.83 12.09 -13.66
CA GLY A 6 3.40 11.98 -13.33
C GLY A 6 2.53 13.02 -14.02
N GLY A 7 3.01 14.26 -14.14
CA GLY A 7 2.32 15.33 -14.87
C GLY A 7 2.06 14.98 -16.34
N ARG A 8 3.01 14.33 -17.03
CA ARG A 8 2.87 13.93 -18.44
C ARG A 8 1.98 12.70 -18.66
N LEU A 9 1.91 11.77 -17.69
CA LEU A 9 0.95 10.67 -17.75
C LEU A 9 -0.49 11.16 -17.50
N SER A 10 -0.68 12.19 -16.66
CA SER A 10 -2.00 12.73 -16.35
C SER A 10 -2.68 13.36 -17.57
N ASP A 11 -1.90 14.04 -18.43
CA ASP A 11 -2.40 14.64 -19.66
C ASP A 11 -2.89 13.61 -20.70
N SER A 12 -2.59 12.31 -20.54
CA SER A 12 -2.93 11.25 -21.49
C SER A 12 -3.97 10.24 -20.98
N LEU A 13 -4.34 10.29 -19.69
CA LEU A 13 -5.17 9.25 -19.05
C LEU A 13 -6.48 9.77 -18.43
N GLU A 14 -6.80 11.07 -18.48
CA GLU A 14 -7.97 11.66 -17.77
C GLU A 14 -8.01 11.34 -16.26
N VAL A 15 -6.89 10.89 -15.68
CA VAL A 15 -6.75 10.61 -14.25
C VAL A 15 -6.08 11.81 -13.58
N SER A 16 -6.61 12.26 -12.42
CA SER A 16 -6.07 13.42 -11.70
C SER A 16 -4.56 13.29 -11.42
N GLN A 17 -3.81 14.40 -11.58
CA GLN A 17 -2.37 14.45 -11.32
C GLN A 17 -2.00 13.93 -9.92
N THR A 18 -2.87 14.18 -8.94
CA THR A 18 -2.73 13.73 -7.55
C THR A 18 -2.76 12.20 -7.44
N ALA A 19 -3.69 11.54 -8.14
CA ALA A 19 -3.81 10.08 -8.12
C ALA A 19 -2.60 9.40 -8.78
N ILE A 20 -2.13 9.92 -9.92
CA ILE A 20 -0.92 9.40 -10.58
C ILE A 20 0.34 9.64 -9.71
N GLY A 21 0.45 10.81 -9.09
CA GLY A 21 1.55 11.11 -8.16
C GLY A 21 1.58 10.16 -6.96
N ALA A 22 0.42 9.86 -6.38
CA ALA A 22 0.28 8.91 -5.27
C ALA A 22 0.65 7.48 -5.70
N LEU A 23 0.12 7.00 -6.83
CA LEU A 23 0.44 5.67 -7.38
C LEU A 23 1.91 5.50 -7.69
N LEU A 24 2.51 6.47 -8.40
CA LEU A 24 3.92 6.39 -8.75
C LEU A 24 4.81 6.40 -7.51
N THR A 25 4.46 7.20 -6.51
CA THR A 25 5.17 7.22 -5.23
C THR A 25 5.08 5.86 -4.55
N ALA A 26 3.86 5.32 -4.39
CA ALA A 26 3.61 4.02 -3.76
C ALA A 26 4.36 2.87 -4.45
N VAL A 27 4.32 2.82 -5.79
CA VAL A 27 5.07 1.82 -6.56
C VAL A 27 6.57 1.99 -6.37
N THR A 28 7.08 3.23 -6.43
CA THR A 28 8.52 3.47 -6.33
C THR A 28 9.08 3.12 -4.95
N THR A 29 8.32 3.37 -3.88
CA THR A 29 8.75 3.07 -2.50
C THR A 29 8.66 1.59 -2.17
N SER A 30 7.64 0.87 -2.67
CA SER A 30 7.40 -0.53 -2.32
C SER A 30 8.00 -1.54 -3.31
N LEU A 31 8.40 -1.12 -4.52
CA LEU A 31 9.03 -2.01 -5.50
C LEU A 31 10.35 -2.63 -5.00
N PRO A 32 11.27 -1.88 -4.34
CA PRO A 32 12.47 -2.47 -3.77
C PRO A 32 12.17 -3.59 -2.76
N GLU A 33 11.18 -3.40 -1.89
CA GLU A 33 10.76 -4.42 -0.91
C GLU A 33 10.17 -5.66 -1.58
N LEU A 34 9.37 -5.47 -2.64
CA LEU A 34 8.85 -6.58 -3.43
C LEU A 34 9.99 -7.41 -4.04
N VAL A 35 10.99 -6.73 -4.61
CA VAL A 35 12.15 -7.38 -5.24
C VAL A 35 12.98 -8.15 -4.20
N THR A 36 13.29 -7.55 -3.04
CA THR A 36 14.08 -8.20 -1.99
C THR A 36 13.33 -9.38 -1.36
N THR A 37 12.02 -9.23 -1.15
CA THR A 37 11.14 -10.30 -0.65
C THR A 37 11.10 -11.47 -1.63
N LEU A 38 10.88 -11.22 -2.92
CA LEU A 38 10.85 -12.26 -3.94
C LEU A 38 12.20 -12.97 -4.07
N ALA A 39 13.31 -12.22 -3.99
CA ALA A 39 14.65 -12.79 -4.00
C ALA A 39 14.91 -13.69 -2.78
N ALA A 40 14.44 -13.30 -1.59
CA ALA A 40 14.53 -14.12 -0.38
C ALA A 40 13.69 -15.40 -0.50
N LEU A 41 12.45 -15.30 -1.00
CA LEU A 41 11.57 -16.46 -1.22
C LEU A 41 12.16 -17.45 -2.22
N ARG A 42 12.73 -16.98 -3.34
CA ARG A 42 13.41 -17.84 -4.33
C ARG A 42 14.61 -18.59 -3.76
N ARG A 43 15.21 -18.08 -2.68
CA ARG A 43 16.32 -18.71 -1.97
C ARG A 43 15.87 -19.59 -0.79
N GLY A 44 14.56 -19.78 -0.59
CA GLY A 44 14.00 -20.51 0.54
C GLY A 44 14.16 -19.79 1.89
N ALA A 45 14.54 -18.51 1.89
CA ALA A 45 14.81 -17.73 3.10
C ALA A 45 13.53 -17.05 3.61
N LEU A 46 12.51 -17.86 3.98
CA LEU A 46 11.21 -17.37 4.46
C LEU A 46 11.32 -16.41 5.65
N GLN A 47 12.22 -16.70 6.60
CA GLN A 47 12.43 -15.87 7.79
C GLN A 47 12.99 -14.49 7.43
N LEU A 48 13.84 -14.42 6.42
CA LEU A 48 14.36 -13.15 5.91
C LEU A 48 13.27 -12.35 5.18
N ALA A 49 12.46 -13.03 4.35
CA ALA A 49 11.33 -12.41 3.68
C ALA A 49 10.32 -11.82 4.69
N MET A 50 9.93 -12.61 5.70
CA MET A 50 9.04 -12.19 6.78
C MET A 50 9.63 -11.05 7.60
N GLY A 51 10.92 -11.15 7.98
CA GLY A 51 11.62 -10.10 8.73
C GLY A 51 11.70 -8.79 7.95
N GLY A 52 11.92 -8.85 6.63
CA GLY A 52 11.90 -7.69 5.74
C GLY A 52 10.55 -6.99 5.73
N ILE A 53 9.46 -7.74 5.51
CA ILE A 53 8.09 -7.18 5.48
C ILE A 53 7.71 -6.57 6.82
N ILE A 54 7.92 -7.29 7.92
CA ILE A 54 7.57 -6.79 9.26
C ILE A 54 8.41 -5.56 9.62
N GLY A 55 9.72 -5.61 9.35
CA GLY A 55 10.64 -4.52 9.61
C GLY A 55 10.33 -3.25 8.82
N GLY A 56 10.10 -3.39 7.50
CA GLY A 56 9.76 -2.28 6.60
C GLY A 56 8.49 -1.55 7.04
N ASN A 57 7.39 -2.30 7.21
CA ASN A 57 6.12 -1.74 7.69
C ASN A 57 6.24 -1.09 9.07
N THR A 58 7.07 -1.65 9.97
CA THR A 58 7.30 -1.06 11.29
C THR A 58 8.05 0.28 11.17
N PHE A 59 9.06 0.34 10.30
CA PHE A 59 9.79 1.57 10.02
C PHE A 59 8.90 2.64 9.40
N ASP A 60 7.97 2.29 8.50
CA ASP A 60 7.02 3.24 7.92
C ASP A 60 6.17 3.93 9.00
N VAL A 61 5.65 3.17 9.97
CA VAL A 61 4.87 3.73 11.09
C VAL A 61 5.73 4.60 12.01
N LEU A 62 6.99 4.20 12.26
CA LEU A 62 7.92 5.00 13.05
C LEU A 62 8.30 6.30 12.33
N PHE A 63 8.52 6.27 11.02
CA PHE A 63 8.79 7.47 10.23
C PHE A 63 7.59 8.40 10.18
N LEU A 64 6.36 7.87 10.08
CA LEU A 64 5.16 8.69 10.22
C LEU A 64 5.10 9.38 11.58
N SER A 65 5.40 8.66 12.66
CA SER A 65 5.41 9.22 14.02
C SER A 65 6.50 10.29 14.20
N ALA A 66 7.69 10.06 13.64
CA ALA A 66 8.77 11.04 13.63
C ALA A 66 8.44 12.27 12.78
N ALA A 67 7.75 12.07 11.65
CA ALA A 67 7.29 13.15 10.78
C ALA A 67 6.22 14.01 11.47
N ASP A 68 5.27 13.40 12.19
CA ASP A 68 4.27 14.10 12.99
C ASP A 68 4.95 14.95 14.08
N ALA A 69 5.98 14.42 14.77
CA ALA A 69 6.75 15.18 15.75
C ALA A 69 7.55 16.36 15.14
N ALA A 70 7.94 16.25 13.86
CA ALA A 70 8.64 17.33 13.15
C ALA A 70 7.68 18.37 12.53
N TYR A 71 6.39 18.03 12.42
CA TYR A 71 5.38 18.91 11.84
C TYR A 71 5.03 20.03 12.83
N ARG A 72 5.05 21.28 12.36
CA ARG A 72 4.97 22.47 13.23
C ARG A 72 3.58 23.10 13.30
N ASP A 73 2.73 22.81 12.32
CA ASP A 73 1.43 23.47 12.14
C ASP A 73 0.28 22.68 12.81
N GLY A 74 0.60 21.89 13.85
CA GLY A 74 -0.33 21.00 14.54
C GLY A 74 0.05 19.54 14.38
N SER A 75 -0.92 18.64 14.47
CA SER A 75 -0.69 17.23 14.16
C SER A 75 -0.90 16.97 12.67
N LEU A 76 -0.06 16.12 12.10
CA LEU A 76 -0.15 15.61 10.73
C LEU A 76 -1.53 14.99 10.47
N TYR A 77 -2.16 14.41 11.50
CA TYR A 77 -3.52 13.87 11.42
C TYR A 77 -4.61 14.94 11.19
N HIS A 78 -4.39 16.19 11.63
CA HIS A 78 -5.33 17.29 11.36
C HIS A 78 -5.24 17.80 9.93
N ALA A 79 -4.12 17.56 9.24
CA ALA A 79 -3.90 17.95 7.85
C ALA A 79 -4.47 16.94 6.83
N VAL A 80 -5.06 15.83 7.30
CA VAL A 80 -5.63 14.76 6.47
C VAL A 80 -6.90 15.25 5.77
N ALA A 81 -6.94 15.16 4.43
CA ALA A 81 -8.06 15.58 3.63
C ALA A 81 -9.15 14.49 3.53
N MET A 82 -10.36 14.87 3.09
CA MET A 82 -11.45 13.91 2.87
C MET A 82 -11.11 12.82 1.85
N ALA A 83 -10.24 13.12 0.88
CA ALA A 83 -9.74 12.13 -0.08
C ALA A 83 -8.85 11.07 0.58
N ASP A 84 -8.11 11.44 1.64
CA ASP A 84 -7.24 10.52 2.37
C ASP A 84 -8.05 9.57 3.25
N LEU A 85 -9.19 10.04 3.80
CA LEU A 85 -10.11 9.20 4.59
C LEU A 85 -10.63 8.00 3.79
N PHE A 86 -10.87 8.18 2.49
CA PHE A 86 -11.29 7.08 1.62
C PHE A 86 -10.24 5.96 1.59
N TRP A 87 -8.97 6.32 1.36
CA TRP A 87 -7.87 5.36 1.35
C TRP A 87 -7.60 4.75 2.73
N LEU A 88 -7.82 5.50 3.81
CA LEU A 88 -7.74 5.00 5.18
C LEU A 88 -8.78 3.89 5.42
N VAL A 89 -10.03 4.10 4.99
CA VAL A 89 -11.10 3.08 5.11
C VAL A 89 -10.79 1.85 4.26
N ILE A 90 -10.32 2.03 3.03
CA ILE A 90 -9.90 0.90 2.17
C ILE A 90 -8.74 0.12 2.81
N GLY A 91 -7.73 0.82 3.34
CA GLY A 91 -6.61 0.18 4.04
C GLY A 91 -7.04 -0.57 5.30
N LEU A 92 -7.98 -0.02 6.07
CA LEU A 92 -8.55 -0.69 7.25
C LEU A 92 -9.33 -1.96 6.85
N ALA A 93 -10.10 -1.89 5.77
CA ALA A 93 -10.83 -3.04 5.23
C ALA A 93 -9.87 -4.14 4.74
N MET A 94 -8.82 -3.78 4.00
CA MET A 94 -7.77 -4.71 3.56
C MET A 94 -7.08 -5.37 4.76
N THR A 95 -6.74 -4.59 5.80
CA THR A 95 -6.13 -5.10 7.02
C THR A 95 -7.06 -6.08 7.74
N THR A 96 -8.36 -5.79 7.78
CA THR A 96 -9.36 -6.69 8.38
C THR A 96 -9.43 -8.02 7.61
N VAL A 97 -9.42 -7.99 6.28
CA VAL A 97 -9.38 -9.21 5.45
C VAL A 97 -8.12 -10.04 5.74
N LEU A 98 -6.95 -9.40 5.85
CA LEU A 98 -5.70 -10.09 6.20
C LEU A 98 -5.77 -10.75 7.58
N LEU A 99 -6.30 -10.04 8.57
CA LEU A 99 -6.47 -10.59 9.93
C LEU A 99 -7.43 -11.77 9.95
N LEU A 100 -8.53 -11.71 9.21
CA LEU A 100 -9.46 -12.84 9.05
C LEU A 100 -8.78 -14.03 8.36
N GLY A 101 -7.97 -13.79 7.33
CA GLY A 101 -7.14 -14.81 6.70
C GLY A 101 -6.21 -15.52 7.68
N LEU A 102 -5.58 -14.76 8.59
CA LEU A 102 -4.71 -15.30 9.63
C LEU A 102 -5.46 -16.15 10.66
N VAL A 103 -6.73 -15.85 10.94
CA VAL A 103 -7.57 -16.64 11.85
C VAL A 103 -8.07 -17.92 11.18
N VAL A 104 -8.53 -17.83 9.92
CA VAL A 104 -9.05 -18.97 9.16
C VAL A 104 -7.93 -19.95 8.78
N ARG A 105 -6.72 -19.46 8.53
CA ARG A 105 -5.51 -20.25 8.18
C ARG A 105 -5.77 -21.24 7.04
N GLU A 106 -6.44 -20.76 5.98
CA GLU A 106 -6.76 -21.58 4.81
C GLU A 106 -5.47 -22.10 4.16
N ARG A 107 -5.42 -23.42 3.90
CA ARG A 107 -4.20 -24.07 3.37
C ARG A 107 -4.21 -24.20 1.85
N GLN A 108 -5.38 -24.11 1.21
CA GLN A 108 -5.52 -24.26 -0.24
C GLN A 108 -6.51 -23.24 -0.79
N GLY A 109 -5.99 -22.16 -1.38
CA GLY A 109 -6.80 -21.17 -2.10
C GLY A 109 -6.78 -21.37 -3.63
N ILE A 110 -7.52 -20.52 -4.34
CA ILE A 110 -7.61 -20.55 -5.81
C ILE A 110 -6.23 -20.20 -6.39
N ALA A 111 -5.70 -21.05 -7.28
CA ALA A 111 -4.37 -20.91 -7.89
C ALA A 111 -3.18 -20.88 -6.89
N GLY A 112 -3.34 -21.39 -5.68
CA GLY A 112 -2.29 -21.37 -4.64
C GLY A 112 -2.18 -20.03 -3.89
N ILE A 113 -3.14 -19.12 -4.10
CA ILE A 113 -3.27 -17.84 -3.40
C ILE A 113 -4.46 -17.96 -2.44
N GLY A 114 -4.25 -17.70 -1.15
CA GLY A 114 -5.34 -17.73 -0.15
C GLY A 114 -6.41 -16.67 -0.42
N PHE A 115 -7.63 -16.92 0.05
CA PHE A 115 -8.79 -16.03 -0.19
C PHE A 115 -8.52 -14.60 0.31
N GLU A 116 -7.71 -14.46 1.35
CA GLU A 116 -7.31 -13.19 1.93
C GLU A 116 -6.51 -12.34 0.95
N SER A 117 -5.58 -12.96 0.22
CA SER A 117 -4.77 -12.25 -0.78
C SER A 117 -5.62 -11.81 -1.97
N VAL A 118 -6.57 -12.64 -2.41
CA VAL A 118 -7.54 -12.27 -3.46
C VAL A 118 -8.44 -11.13 -2.99
N GLY A 119 -8.94 -11.20 -1.76
CA GLY A 119 -9.80 -10.17 -1.18
C GLY A 119 -9.09 -8.82 -1.05
N VAL A 120 -7.83 -8.82 -0.62
CA VAL A 120 -7.00 -7.62 -0.53
C VAL A 120 -6.77 -6.99 -1.90
N LEU A 121 -6.43 -7.79 -2.91
CA LEU A 121 -6.25 -7.30 -4.29
C LEU A 121 -7.56 -6.74 -4.87
N ALA A 122 -8.69 -7.40 -4.61
CA ALA A 122 -10.00 -6.95 -5.06
C ALA A 122 -10.41 -5.62 -4.41
N LEU A 123 -10.19 -5.46 -3.11
CA LEU A 123 -10.46 -4.21 -2.39
C LEU A 123 -9.57 -3.07 -2.89
N TYR A 124 -8.29 -3.33 -3.13
CA TYR A 124 -7.38 -2.33 -3.67
C TYR A 124 -7.78 -1.89 -5.08
N ALA A 125 -8.10 -2.85 -5.96
CA ALA A 125 -8.56 -2.57 -7.32
C ALA A 125 -9.87 -1.78 -7.31
N LEU A 126 -10.83 -2.16 -6.47
CA LEU A 126 -12.09 -1.44 -6.30
C LEU A 126 -11.85 0.00 -5.83
N GLY A 127 -10.99 0.20 -4.82
CA GLY A 127 -10.63 1.52 -4.32
C GLY A 127 -10.04 2.40 -5.42
N LEU A 128 -9.12 1.84 -6.21
CA LEU A 128 -8.51 2.52 -7.35
C LEU A 128 -9.54 2.89 -8.42
N THR A 129 -10.41 1.96 -8.82
CA THR A 129 -11.45 2.21 -9.84
C THR A 129 -12.41 3.30 -9.38
N VAL A 130 -12.88 3.25 -8.13
CA VAL A 130 -13.76 4.29 -7.57
C VAL A 130 -13.08 5.66 -7.54
N GLN A 131 -11.78 5.70 -7.24
CA GLN A 131 -11.01 6.95 -7.20
C GLN A 131 -10.76 7.54 -8.59
N VAL A 132 -10.58 6.69 -9.61
CA VAL A 132 -10.36 7.11 -11.00
C VAL A 132 -11.65 7.58 -11.67
N LEU A 133 -12.80 7.00 -11.30
CA LEU A 133 -14.12 7.34 -11.84
C LEU A 133 -14.77 8.57 -11.15
N ARG A 134 -14.13 9.12 -10.11
CA ARG A 134 -14.57 10.33 -9.38
C ARG A 134 -13.76 11.55 -9.83
#